data_AF-X1N0Y2-F1
#
_entry.id   AF-X1N0Y2-F1
#
_cell.length_a   1.000
_cell.length_b   1.000
_cell.length_c   1.000
_cell.angle_alpha   90.00
_cell.angle_beta   90.00
_cell.angle_gamma   90.00
#
_symmetry.space_group_name_H-M   'P 1'
#
loop_
_entity.id
_entity.type
_entity.pdbx_description
1 polymer ?
#
loop_
_entity_poly.entity_id
_entity_poly.type
_entity_poly.pdbx_seq_one_letter_code
_entity_poly.pdbx_strand_id
1 'polypeptide(L)'
;MRKDNLSRRISNYHKLLISLAFLTLLLLMPASVVFAHKVNVFAYAEGDTVYTESYFSDGTKVKGGIVEVYDSQGTKLLAGKTDENGEFNFFHLKSPVGSI
;
A
#
# COMPACT_ATOMS: atom_id res chain seq x y z
N MET A 1 -50.15 -20.20 -32.60
CA MET A 1 -50.30 -19.71 -31.22
C MET A 1 -49.56 -20.51 -30.13
N ARG A 2 -49.01 -21.72 -30.40
CA ARG A 2 -48.12 -22.44 -29.46
C ARG A 2 -46.62 -22.35 -29.80
N LYS A 3 -46.26 -22.25 -31.09
CA LYS A 3 -44.85 -22.22 -31.58
C LYS A 3 -44.16 -20.86 -31.35
N ASP A 4 -44.92 -19.78 -31.49
CA ASP A 4 -44.56 -18.39 -31.18
C ASP A 4 -44.18 -18.19 -29.71
N ASN A 5 -44.92 -18.81 -28.79
CA ASN A 5 -44.62 -18.74 -27.36
C ASN A 5 -43.37 -19.55 -26.97
N LEU A 6 -43.13 -20.70 -27.62
CA LEU A 6 -41.90 -21.48 -27.42
C LEU A 6 -40.66 -20.73 -27.93
N SER A 7 -40.75 -20.12 -29.13
CA SER A 7 -39.67 -19.32 -29.70
C SER A 7 -39.33 -18.09 -28.84
N ARG A 8 -40.35 -17.39 -28.31
CA ARG A 8 -40.16 -16.28 -27.36
C ARG A 8 -39.48 -16.73 -26.07
N ARG A 9 -39.85 -17.89 -25.51
CA ARG A 9 -39.22 -18.44 -24.31
C ARG A 9 -37.75 -18.79 -24.55
N ILE A 10 -37.43 -19.43 -25.67
CA ILE A 10 -36.06 -19.76 -26.06
C ILE A 10 -35.22 -18.48 -26.20
N SER A 11 -35.74 -17.44 -26.85
CA SER A 11 -35.08 -16.13 -26.95
C SER A 11 -34.80 -15.48 -25.59
N ASN A 12 -35.75 -15.57 -24.65
CA ASN A 12 -35.57 -15.02 -23.30
C ASN A 12 -34.51 -15.79 -22.49
N TYR A 13 -34.44 -17.12 -22.62
CA TYR A 13 -33.36 -17.90 -22.00
C TYR A 13 -31.99 -17.52 -22.57
N HIS A 14 -31.87 -17.31 -23.89
CA HIS A 14 -30.63 -16.82 -24.48
C HIS A 14 -30.22 -15.45 -23.92
N LYS A 15 -31.15 -14.51 -23.79
CA LYS A 15 -30.86 -13.18 -23.19
C LYS A 15 -30.42 -13.29 -21.73
N LEU A 16 -31.06 -14.14 -20.94
CA LEU A 16 -30.68 -14.39 -19.55
C LEU A 16 -29.30 -15.04 -19.45
N LEU A 17 -29.01 -16.04 -20.30
CA LEU A 17 -27.72 -16.69 -20.35
C LEU A 17 -26.60 -15.73 -20.79
N ILE A 18 -26.87 -14.87 -21.78
CA ILE A 18 -25.92 -13.83 -22.22
C ILE A 18 -25.70 -12.81 -21.11
N SER A 19 -26.75 -12.35 -20.45
CA SER A 19 -26.64 -11.41 -19.33
C SER A 19 -25.87 -12.01 -18.16
N LEU A 20 -26.09 -13.29 -17.85
CA LEU A 20 -25.39 -13.98 -16.78
C LEU A 20 -23.92 -14.18 -17.15
N ALA A 21 -23.63 -14.60 -18.39
CA ALA A 21 -22.27 -14.76 -18.90
C ALA A 21 -21.50 -13.43 -18.88
N PHE A 22 -22.14 -12.33 -19.28
CA PHE A 22 -21.56 -11.00 -19.24
C PHE A 22 -21.30 -10.52 -17.81
N LEU A 23 -22.23 -10.76 -16.89
CA LEU A 23 -22.06 -10.43 -15.48
C LEU A 23 -20.91 -11.25 -14.85
N THR A 24 -20.83 -12.55 -15.14
CA THR A 24 -19.71 -13.37 -14.68
C THR A 24 -18.38 -12.91 -15.25
N LEU A 25 -18.32 -12.52 -16.53
CA LEU A 25 -17.10 -11.98 -17.14
C LEU A 25 -16.68 -10.67 -16.50
N LEU A 26 -17.64 -9.80 -16.16
CA LEU A 26 -17.38 -8.53 -15.48
C LEU A 26 -16.86 -8.75 -14.05
N LEU A 27 -17.40 -9.73 -13.32
CA LEU A 27 -16.95 -10.08 -11.96
C LEU A 27 -15.58 -10.78 -11.95
N LEU A 28 -15.16 -11.39 -13.06
CA LEU A 28 -13.84 -12.00 -13.23
C LEU A 28 -12.75 -10.99 -13.62
N MET A 29 -13.08 -9.71 -13.81
CA MET A 29 -12.08 -8.67 -13.98
C MET A 29 -11.19 -8.62 -12.72
N PRO A 30 -9.87 -8.84 -12.83
CA PRO A 30 -9.01 -8.80 -11.67
C PRO A 30 -9.08 -7.41 -11.05
N ALA A 31 -9.29 -7.35 -9.73
CA ALA A 31 -9.01 -6.15 -8.97
C ALA A 31 -7.57 -5.75 -9.28
N SER A 32 -7.38 -4.49 -9.70
CA SER A 32 -6.10 -3.98 -10.19
C SER A 32 -4.93 -4.36 -9.28
N VAL A 33 -3.75 -4.56 -9.88
CA VAL A 33 -2.50 -4.69 -9.13
C VAL A 33 -2.28 -3.36 -8.41
N VAL A 34 -2.55 -3.32 -7.11
CA VAL A 34 -2.17 -2.18 -6.28
C VAL A 34 -0.66 -2.26 -6.12
N PHE A 35 0.06 -1.40 -6.83
CA PHE A 35 1.48 -1.17 -6.58
C PHE A 35 1.60 -0.47 -5.22
N ALA A 36 1.59 -1.25 -4.14
CA ALA A 36 2.21 -0.82 -2.90
C ALA A 36 3.69 -0.65 -3.21
N HIS A 37 4.09 0.56 -3.61
CA HIS A 37 5.47 0.85 -3.98
C HIS A 37 6.32 0.58 -2.76
N LYS A 38 7.23 -0.39 -2.86
CA LYS A 38 8.15 -0.73 -1.78
C LYS A 38 9.01 0.49 -1.47
N VAL A 39 8.92 0.95 -0.22
CA VAL A 39 9.81 1.93 0.36
C VAL A 39 10.96 1.21 1.05
N ASN A 40 12.17 1.66 0.80
CA ASN A 40 13.37 1.24 1.53
C ASN A 40 13.84 2.40 2.40
N VAL A 41 14.31 2.10 3.60
CA VAL A 41 15.02 3.05 4.47
C VAL A 41 16.38 2.45 4.81
N PHE A 42 17.43 3.22 4.60
CA PHE A 42 18.76 2.92 5.09
C PHE A 42 19.05 3.83 6.28
N ALA A 43 19.52 3.28 7.39
CA ALA A 43 19.81 4.03 8.60
C ALA A 43 21.17 3.62 9.17
N TYR A 44 21.97 4.61 9.56
CA TYR A 44 23.30 4.41 10.12
C TYR A 44 23.61 5.50 11.14
N ALA A 45 24.48 5.18 12.11
CA ALA A 45 24.91 6.12 13.13
C ALA A 45 26.33 6.62 12.84
N GLU A 46 26.53 7.93 12.92
CA GLU A 46 27.84 8.57 12.89
C GLU A 46 27.90 9.61 14.02
N GLY A 47 28.79 9.38 14.99
CA GLY A 47 28.83 10.16 16.23
C GLY A 47 27.53 10.06 17.02
N ASP A 48 26.98 11.22 17.39
CA ASP A 48 25.71 11.33 18.12
C ASP A 48 24.49 11.44 17.19
N THR A 49 24.68 11.31 15.87
CA THR A 49 23.61 11.47 14.87
C THR A 49 23.28 10.15 14.21
N VAL A 50 21.99 9.85 14.10
CA VAL A 50 21.45 8.80 13.23
C VAL A 50 21.01 9.44 11.93
N TYR A 51 21.60 8.98 10.84
CA TYR A 51 21.25 9.38 9.48
C TYR A 51 20.27 8.39 8.90
N THR A 52 19.33 8.88 8.09
CA THR A 52 18.38 8.03 7.37
C THR A 52 18.24 8.47 5.94
N GLU A 53 18.14 7.52 5.01
CA GLU A 53 17.86 7.77 3.60
C GLU A 53 16.70 6.88 3.14
N SER A 54 15.62 7.50 2.68
CA SER A 54 14.41 6.81 2.23
C SER A 54 14.20 6.95 0.72
N TYR A 55 13.98 5.82 0.05
CA TYR A 55 13.84 5.74 -1.40
C TYR A 55 12.91 4.61 -1.85
N PHE A 56 12.25 4.79 -2.99
CA PHE A 56 11.50 3.75 -3.68
C PHE A 56 12.44 2.80 -4.42
N SER A 57 11.92 1.66 -4.90
CA SER A 57 12.75 0.63 -5.54
C SER A 57 13.42 1.06 -6.85
N ASP A 58 12.97 2.15 -7.45
CA ASP A 58 13.57 2.79 -8.63
C ASP A 58 14.66 3.83 -8.27
N GLY A 59 14.92 4.04 -6.97
CA GLY A 59 15.86 5.04 -6.45
C GLY A 59 15.26 6.42 -6.21
N THR A 60 13.99 6.64 -6.55
CA THR A 60 13.31 7.93 -6.32
C THR A 60 13.23 8.21 -4.81
N LYS A 61 13.63 9.40 -4.37
CA LYS A 61 13.60 9.79 -2.95
C LYS A 61 12.17 9.89 -2.43
N VAL A 62 11.94 9.37 -1.23
CA VAL A 62 10.64 9.47 -0.54
C VAL A 62 10.57 10.84 0.11
N LYS A 63 9.78 11.77 -0.43
CA LYS A 63 9.62 13.12 0.10
C LYS A 63 8.39 13.23 0.98
N GLY A 64 8.51 13.84 2.16
CA GLY A 64 7.40 14.00 3.11
C GLY A 64 6.88 12.69 3.70
N GLY A 65 7.63 11.59 3.56
CA GLY A 65 7.31 10.28 4.13
C GLY A 65 7.45 10.30 5.65
N ILE A 66 6.54 9.63 6.35
CA ILE A 66 6.55 9.60 7.81
C ILE A 66 7.63 8.62 8.28
N VAL A 67 8.52 9.09 9.14
CA VAL A 67 9.51 8.26 9.84
C VAL A 67 9.18 8.27 11.32
N GLU A 68 9.09 7.07 11.90
CA GLU A 68 8.85 6.87 13.32
C GLU A 68 9.99 6.04 13.91
N VAL A 69 10.54 6.50 15.04
CA VAL A 69 11.64 5.84 15.73
C VAL A 69 11.11 5.24 17.01
N TYR A 70 11.45 3.97 17.25
CA TYR A 70 11.03 3.21 18.42
C TYR A 70 12.25 2.69 19.17
N ASP A 71 12.14 2.56 20.49
CA ASP A 71 13.12 1.82 21.27
C ASP A 71 12.93 0.29 21.14
N SER A 72 13.81 -0.47 21.79
CA SER A 72 13.75 -1.94 21.78
C SER A 72 12.47 -2.55 22.38
N GLN A 73 11.73 -1.78 23.18
CA GLN A 73 10.48 -2.20 23.81
C GLN A 73 9.25 -1.80 22.98
N GLY A 74 9.44 -1.14 21.85
CA GLY A 74 8.35 -0.63 21.00
C GLY A 74 7.77 0.71 21.47
N THR A 75 8.44 1.42 22.37
CA THR A 75 8.04 2.78 22.76
C THR A 75 8.46 3.76 21.69
N LYS A 76 7.52 4.58 21.20
CA LYS A 76 7.82 5.65 20.22
C LYS A 76 8.69 6.73 20.88
N LEU A 77 9.88 6.93 20.35
CA LEU A 77 10.84 7.94 20.81
C LEU A 77 10.63 9.29 20.11
N LEU A 78 10.42 9.26 18.79
CA LEU A 78 10.18 10.46 17.98
C LEU A 78 9.49 10.10 16.66
N ALA A 79 8.94 11.11 15.99
CA ALA A 79 8.41 10.99 14.64
C ALA A 79 8.65 12.27 13.85
N GLY A 80 8.78 12.16 12.54
CA GLY A 80 8.92 13.30 11.64
C GLY A 80 8.66 12.93 10.20
N LYS A 81 9.03 13.82 9.28
CA LYS A 81 8.88 13.63 7.84
C LYS A 81 10.22 13.73 7.15
N THR A 82 10.42 12.91 6.12
CA THR A 82 11.57 13.04 5.24
C THR A 82 11.55 14.35 4.46
N ASP A 83 12.72 14.92 4.23
CA ASP A 83 12.91 16.13 3.45
C ASP A 83 12.93 15.86 1.93
N GLU A 84 13.34 16.86 1.15
CA GLU A 84 13.44 16.77 -0.32
C GLU A 84 14.48 15.76 -0.81
N ASN A 85 15.46 15.40 0.02
CA ASN A 85 16.49 14.39 -0.27
C ASN A 85 16.08 12.99 0.21
N GLY A 86 14.89 12.87 0.82
CA GLY A 86 14.41 11.63 1.42
C GLY A 86 15.03 11.35 2.78
N GLU A 87 15.58 12.37 3.44
CA GLU A 87 16.32 12.23 4.69
C GLU A 87 15.49 12.69 5.90
N PHE A 88 15.73 12.05 7.03
CA PHE A 88 15.21 12.44 8.34
C PHE A 88 16.23 12.10 9.42
N ASN A 89 17.27 12.94 9.49
CA ASN A 89 18.39 12.73 10.41
C ASN A 89 18.03 13.24 11.81
N PHE A 90 18.40 12.50 12.85
CA PHE A 90 18.07 12.85 14.24
C PHE A 90 19.20 12.47 15.19
N PHE A 91 19.33 13.20 16.30
CA PHE A 91 20.29 12.83 17.35
C PHE A 91 19.88 11.52 18.01
N HIS A 92 20.85 10.67 18.32
CA HIS A 92 20.64 9.45 19.07
C HIS A 92 19.96 9.79 20.40
N LEU A 93 18.66 9.51 20.49
CA LEU A 93 17.91 9.73 21.71
C LEU A 93 18.26 8.60 22.66
N LYS A 94 18.72 8.95 23.86
CA LYS A 94 18.78 7.98 24.96
C LYS A 94 17.34 7.50 25.20
N SER A 95 17.13 6.19 25.21
CA SER A 95 15.87 5.63 25.68
C SER A 95 15.55 6.26 27.05
N PRO A 96 14.28 6.58 27.35
CA PRO A 96 13.91 6.98 28.70
C PRO A 96 14.34 5.85 29.63
N VAL A 97 15.44 6.06 30.35
CA VAL A 97 15.99 5.06 31.27
C VAL A 97 14.95 4.91 32.37
N GLY A 98 14.28 3.75 32.40
CA GLY A 98 13.51 3.21 33.52
C GLY A 98 12.68 4.20 34.33
N SER A 99 11.37 4.20 34.11
CA SER A 99 10.48 4.43 35.25
C SER A 99 10.68 3.27 36.23
N ILE A 100 11.41 3.59 37.30
CA ILE A 100 11.46 2.97 38.64
C ILE A 100 10.54 1.76 38.88
#